data_AF-A0A2V7J593-F1
#
_entry.id   AF-A0A2V7J593-F1
#
_cell.length_a   1.000
_cell.length_b   1.000
_cell.length_c   1.000
_cell.angle_alpha   90.00
_cell.angle_beta   90.00
_cell.angle_gamma   90.00
#
_symmetry.space_group_name_H-M   'P 1'
#
loop_
_entity.id
_entity.type
_entity.pdbx_description
1 polymer ?
#
loop_
_entity_poly.entity_id
_entity_poly.type
_entity_poly.pdbx_seq_one_letter_code
_entity_poly.pdbx_strand_id
1 'polypeptide(L)'
;MRGLVLFDFGGTLDADGARWSVRFHAAYRAAGGKQSFAAFDRAFRESDRALERLSGIERLGFRAMIDAQTALLLPRLSDGAGLSPRAIADQFHSSTCAVVHRNAALLELLHSSYHLGVVYCLEELGVMRYFSVVADSGRVGITKPDPRLFQHALSCPGLVSNPAWMVGDNFESDIRPAAALGLSTAWLAPETEKPRERGIPTVRLKTLSDLAGVLES
;
A
#
# COMPACT_ATOMS: atom_id res chain seq x y z
N MET A 1 -21.40 2.71 -14.23
CA MET A 1 -20.46 2.62 -13.09
C MET A 1 -21.25 2.76 -11.80
N ARG A 2 -20.98 1.90 -10.82
CA ARG A 2 -21.69 1.76 -9.52
C ARG A 2 -21.15 2.68 -8.43
N GLY A 3 -19.93 3.21 -8.59
CA GLY A 3 -19.28 4.07 -7.60
C GLY A 3 -17.77 4.18 -7.85
N LEU A 4 -17.06 4.69 -6.85
CA LEU A 4 -15.59 4.79 -6.81
C LEU A 4 -15.02 3.86 -5.74
N VAL A 5 -13.94 3.16 -6.05
CA VAL A 5 -13.14 2.41 -5.07
C VAL A 5 -11.71 2.93 -5.12
N LEU A 6 -11.27 3.56 -4.03
CA LEU A 6 -9.89 3.99 -3.82
C LEU A 6 -9.12 2.89 -3.12
N PHE A 7 -7.93 2.58 -3.62
CA PHE A 7 -7.02 1.61 -3.04
C PHE A 7 -5.76 2.31 -2.56
N ASP A 8 -5.29 1.94 -1.38
CA ASP A 8 -3.87 2.05 -1.10
C ASP A 8 -3.07 1.03 -1.94
N PHE A 9 -1.81 1.35 -2.23
CA PHE A 9 -0.92 0.40 -2.88
C PHE A 9 -0.21 -0.52 -1.88
N GLY A 10 0.68 0.05 -1.05
CA GLY A 10 1.61 -0.72 -0.22
C GLY A 10 0.93 -1.32 0.99
N GLY A 11 1.10 -2.61 1.25
CA GLY A 11 0.33 -3.31 2.28
C GLY A 11 -1.04 -3.77 1.78
N THR A 12 -1.59 -3.17 0.73
CA THR A 12 -2.97 -3.44 0.27
C THR A 12 -3.01 -4.20 -1.06
N LEU A 13 -2.74 -3.54 -2.18
CA LEU A 13 -2.71 -4.18 -3.51
C LEU A 13 -1.57 -5.20 -3.63
N ASP A 14 -0.48 -4.99 -2.90
CA ASP A 14 0.74 -5.79 -3.01
C ASP A 14 0.96 -6.81 -1.87
N ALA A 15 0.06 -6.89 -0.88
CA ALA A 15 0.39 -7.63 0.35
C ALA A 15 -0.74 -8.14 1.27
N ASP A 16 -2.03 -8.04 0.92
CA ASP A 16 -3.13 -8.54 1.79
C ASP A 16 -3.07 -8.09 3.26
N GLY A 17 -2.70 -6.84 3.51
CA GLY A 17 -2.57 -6.26 4.84
C GLY A 17 -1.19 -6.43 5.47
N ALA A 18 -0.25 -7.10 4.79
CA ALA A 18 1.10 -7.27 5.32
C ALA A 18 1.96 -6.03 5.09
N ARG A 19 2.18 -5.29 6.18
CA ARG A 19 3.07 -4.12 6.23
C ARG A 19 4.44 -4.40 5.60
N TRP A 20 4.97 -3.38 4.93
CA TRP A 20 6.28 -3.46 4.29
C TRP A 20 7.41 -3.85 5.23
N SER A 21 7.44 -3.37 6.48
CA SER A 21 8.50 -3.75 7.43
C SER A 21 8.53 -5.25 7.72
N VAL A 22 7.36 -5.90 7.78
CA VAL A 22 7.25 -7.37 7.97
C VAL A 22 7.77 -8.10 6.73
N ARG A 23 7.42 -7.62 5.54
CA ARG A 23 7.82 -8.23 4.27
C ARG A 23 9.31 -8.05 3.97
N PHE A 24 9.85 -6.86 4.23
CA PHE A 24 11.29 -6.60 4.17
C PHE A 24 12.05 -7.43 5.20
N HIS A 25 11.50 -7.65 6.40
CA HIS A 25 12.12 -8.54 7.38
C HIS A 25 12.18 -9.98 6.86
N ALA A 26 11.10 -10.49 6.25
CA ALA A 26 11.09 -11.81 5.65
C ALA A 26 12.17 -11.97 4.56
N ALA A 27 12.31 -10.97 3.67
CA ALA A 27 13.36 -10.96 2.65
C ALA A 27 14.77 -10.88 3.26
N TYR A 28 14.97 -10.04 4.27
CA TYR A 28 16.20 -9.94 5.04
C TYR A 28 16.57 -11.28 5.71
N ARG A 29 15.61 -11.97 6.32
CA ARG A 29 15.82 -13.28 6.96
C ARG A 29 16.22 -14.35 5.95
N ALA A 30 15.56 -14.38 4.79
CA ALA A 30 15.88 -15.31 3.71
C ALA A 30 17.26 -15.04 3.09
N ALA A 31 17.73 -13.80 3.11
CA ALA A 31 19.11 -13.44 2.73
C ALA A 31 20.17 -13.79 3.80
N GLY A 32 19.77 -14.36 4.95
CA GLY A 32 20.67 -14.78 6.02
C GLY A 32 20.74 -13.82 7.22
N GLY A 33 19.90 -12.78 7.25
CA GLY A 33 19.80 -11.85 8.35
C GLY A 33 19.38 -12.52 9.67
N LYS A 34 19.98 -12.09 10.78
CA LYS A 34 19.89 -12.77 12.09
C LYS A 34 19.16 -11.96 13.15
N GLN A 35 18.97 -10.65 12.97
CA GLN A 35 18.34 -9.80 13.96
C GLN A 35 16.84 -10.11 14.14
N SER A 36 16.36 -9.83 15.35
CA SER A 36 14.95 -9.94 15.71
C SER A 36 14.10 -8.94 14.93
N PHE A 37 12.81 -9.22 14.77
CA PHE A 37 11.91 -8.29 14.10
C PHE A 37 11.86 -6.92 14.80
N ALA A 38 11.91 -6.88 16.13
CA ALA A 38 11.89 -5.61 16.87
C ALA A 38 13.10 -4.71 16.57
N ALA A 39 14.30 -5.29 16.49
CA ALA A 39 15.51 -4.54 16.11
C ALA A 39 15.45 -4.11 14.64
N PHE A 40 15.01 -5.01 13.76
CA PHE A 40 14.83 -4.73 12.34
C PHE A 40 13.81 -3.61 12.09
N ASP A 41 12.64 -3.67 12.72
CA ASP A 41 11.54 -2.73 12.52
C ASP A 41 11.94 -1.31 12.98
N ARG A 42 12.76 -1.20 14.03
CA ARG A 42 13.36 0.08 14.41
C ARG A 42 14.26 0.63 13.29
N ALA A 43 15.18 -0.18 12.76
CA ALA A 43 16.06 0.22 11.67
C ALA A 43 15.27 0.56 10.39
N PHE A 44 14.21 -0.19 10.10
CA PHE A 44 13.31 0.03 8.97
C PHE A 44 12.59 1.38 9.07
N ARG A 45 12.03 1.73 10.23
CA ARG A 45 11.39 3.04 10.41
C ARG A 45 12.38 4.19 10.24
N GLU A 46 13.63 4.00 10.64
CA GLU A 46 14.69 5.00 10.46
C GLU A 46 15.17 5.10 9.00
N SER A 47 15.16 4.01 8.24
CA SER A 47 15.44 4.04 6.79
C SER A 47 14.28 4.66 6.00
N ASP A 48 13.04 4.35 6.38
CA ASP A 48 11.82 4.89 5.76
C ASP A 48 11.76 6.42 5.87
N ARG A 49 12.00 6.98 7.07
CA ARG A 49 12.13 8.44 7.25
C ARG A 49 13.29 9.07 6.49
N ALA A 50 14.32 8.29 6.17
CA ALA A 50 15.43 8.78 5.34
C ALA A 50 15.05 8.75 3.86
N LEU A 51 14.31 7.73 3.43
CA LEU A 51 13.76 7.59 2.08
C LEU A 51 12.84 8.76 1.74
N GLU A 52 11.94 9.15 2.65
CA GLU A 52 11.03 10.29 2.49
C GLU A 52 11.76 11.63 2.28
N ARG A 53 13.02 11.75 2.70
CA ARG A 53 13.84 12.96 2.55
C ARG A 53 14.68 12.96 1.28
N LEU A 54 14.76 11.85 0.56
CA LEU A 54 15.47 11.78 -0.71
C LEU A 54 14.65 12.48 -1.78
N SER A 55 15.12 13.65 -2.22
CA SER A 55 14.50 14.37 -3.34
C SER A 55 14.52 13.53 -4.62
N GLY A 56 13.41 13.46 -5.33
CA GLY A 56 13.30 12.72 -6.58
C GLY A 56 12.92 11.24 -6.41
N ILE A 57 12.78 10.74 -5.17
CA ILE A 57 12.27 9.38 -4.90
C ILE A 57 10.87 9.18 -5.50
N GLU A 58 10.07 10.24 -5.52
CA GLU A 58 8.74 10.26 -6.11
C GLU A 58 8.72 10.07 -7.63
N ARG A 59 9.88 10.22 -8.28
CA ARG A 59 10.07 9.98 -9.71
C ARG A 59 10.74 8.65 -10.00
N LEU A 60 11.17 7.94 -8.96
CA LEU A 60 11.81 6.64 -9.10
C LEU A 60 10.74 5.57 -9.31
N GLY A 61 11.08 4.61 -10.17
CA GLY A 61 10.27 3.41 -10.34
C GLY A 61 10.20 2.57 -9.07
N PHE A 62 9.24 1.65 -9.02
CA PHE A 62 9.03 0.77 -7.88
C PHE A 62 10.29 -0.01 -7.49
N ARG A 63 10.96 -0.56 -8.49
CA ARG A 63 12.19 -1.29 -8.26
C ARG A 63 13.27 -0.41 -7.65
N ALA A 64 13.47 0.79 -8.21
CA ALA A 64 14.45 1.74 -7.71
C ALA A 64 14.15 2.20 -6.28
N MET A 65 12.87 2.35 -5.91
CA MET A 65 12.46 2.63 -4.53
C MET A 65 12.83 1.48 -3.58
N ILE A 66 12.58 0.23 -3.97
CA ILE A 66 12.96 -0.94 -3.16
C ILE A 66 14.49 -1.01 -2.97
N ASP A 67 15.25 -0.78 -4.05
CA ASP A 67 16.71 -0.75 -3.99
C ASP A 67 17.19 0.38 -3.06
N ALA A 68 16.63 1.58 -3.15
CA ALA A 68 16.94 2.71 -2.29
C ALA A 68 16.62 2.42 -0.81
N GLN A 69 15.43 1.87 -0.53
CA GLN A 69 15.04 1.47 0.82
C GLN A 69 16.02 0.44 1.39
N THR A 70 16.42 -0.55 0.59
CA THR A 70 17.36 -1.60 1.01
C THR A 70 18.75 -1.02 1.29
N ALA A 71 19.23 -0.10 0.44
CA ALA A 71 20.50 0.58 0.61
C ALA A 71 20.53 1.46 1.87
N LEU A 72 19.41 2.08 2.23
CA LEU A 72 19.28 2.83 3.48
C LEU A 72 19.16 1.89 4.70
N LEU A 73 18.47 0.77 4.56
CA LEU A 73 18.22 -0.16 5.67
C LEU A 73 19.48 -0.90 6.13
N LEU A 74 20.23 -1.51 5.22
CA LEU A 74 21.32 -2.43 5.58
C LEU A 74 22.42 -1.82 6.46
N PRO A 75 22.90 -0.58 6.24
CA PRO A 75 23.89 0.04 7.13
C PRO A 75 23.40 0.25 8.57
N ARG A 76 22.09 0.20 8.82
CA ARG A 76 21.48 0.35 10.16
C ARG A 76 21.36 -0.99 10.90
N LEU A 77 21.70 -2.09 10.23
CA LEU A 77 21.62 -3.44 10.77
C LEU A 77 23.05 -3.93 11.09
N SER A 78 23.26 -4.46 12.29
CA SER A 78 24.59 -4.89 12.76
C SER A 78 25.21 -6.00 11.90
N ASP A 79 24.38 -6.81 11.25
CA ASP A 79 24.78 -7.86 10.31
C ASP A 79 24.55 -7.48 8.83
N GLY A 80 24.12 -6.25 8.56
CA GLY A 80 23.72 -5.83 7.22
C GLY A 80 24.86 -5.79 6.20
N ALA A 81 26.10 -5.55 6.65
CA ALA A 81 27.28 -5.54 5.78
C ALA A 81 27.60 -6.91 5.14
N GLY A 82 27.14 -8.01 5.75
CA GLY A 82 27.34 -9.36 5.24
C GLY A 82 26.23 -9.86 4.31
N LEU A 83 25.21 -9.03 4.05
CA LEU A 83 24.04 -9.41 3.27
C LEU A 83 24.08 -8.78 1.88
N SER A 84 23.46 -9.46 0.91
CA SER A 84 23.33 -8.94 -0.45
C SER A 84 22.12 -8.00 -0.54
N PRO A 85 22.31 -6.67 -0.78
CA PRO A 85 21.19 -5.75 -0.99
C PRO A 85 20.31 -6.20 -2.16
N ARG A 86 20.94 -6.68 -3.23
CA ARG A 86 20.25 -7.17 -4.42
C ARG A 86 19.33 -8.34 -4.12
N ALA A 87 19.78 -9.32 -3.33
CA ALA A 87 18.97 -10.49 -3.00
C ALA A 87 17.70 -10.10 -2.22
N ILE A 88 17.81 -9.17 -1.26
CA ILE A 88 16.68 -8.68 -0.47
C ILE A 88 15.70 -7.91 -1.37
N ALA A 89 16.21 -7.01 -2.20
CA ALA A 89 15.39 -6.23 -3.13
C ALA A 89 14.69 -7.12 -4.17
N ASP A 90 15.40 -8.09 -4.76
CA ASP A 90 14.85 -9.05 -5.72
C ASP A 90 13.72 -9.88 -5.09
N GLN A 91 13.92 -10.38 -3.87
CA GLN A 91 12.91 -11.16 -3.18
C GLN A 91 11.68 -10.33 -2.82
N PHE A 92 11.87 -9.12 -2.30
CA PHE A 92 10.76 -8.22 -1.98
C PHE A 92 9.97 -7.88 -3.25
N HIS A 93 10.65 -7.46 -4.32
CA HIS A 93 10.06 -7.13 -5.61
C HIS A 93 9.27 -8.32 -6.19
N SER A 94 9.89 -9.51 -6.25
CA SER A 94 9.24 -10.72 -6.78
C SER A 94 7.98 -11.08 -5.99
N SER A 95 8.01 -10.93 -4.65
CA SER A 95 6.84 -11.19 -3.81
C SER A 95 5.71 -10.19 -4.08
N THR A 96 6.02 -8.90 -4.27
CA THR A 96 5.04 -7.88 -4.67
C THR A 96 4.42 -8.23 -6.03
N CYS A 97 5.24 -8.51 -7.04
CA CYS A 97 4.74 -8.83 -8.38
C CYS A 97 3.80 -10.04 -8.36
N ALA A 98 4.11 -11.07 -7.58
CA ALA A 98 3.25 -12.24 -7.45
C ALA A 98 1.86 -11.90 -6.87
N VAL A 99 1.81 -11.09 -5.81
CA VAL A 99 0.54 -10.68 -5.18
C VAL A 99 -0.26 -9.76 -6.10
N VAL A 100 0.39 -8.78 -6.72
CA VAL A 100 -0.26 -7.88 -7.67
C VAL A 100 -0.82 -8.64 -8.87
N HIS A 101 -0.06 -9.59 -9.41
CA HIS A 101 -0.52 -10.45 -10.50
C HIS A 101 -1.72 -11.30 -10.09
N ARG A 102 -1.68 -11.91 -8.90
CA ARG A 102 -2.81 -12.67 -8.34
C ARG A 102 -4.08 -11.80 -8.21
N ASN A 103 -3.92 -10.52 -7.85
CA ASN A 103 -5.03 -9.59 -7.66
C ASN A 103 -5.53 -8.96 -8.97
N ALA A 104 -4.87 -9.18 -10.11
CA ALA A 104 -5.23 -8.55 -11.38
C ALA A 104 -6.66 -8.92 -11.85
N ALA A 105 -7.06 -10.18 -11.66
CA ALA A 105 -8.41 -10.64 -12.03
C ALA A 105 -9.52 -9.93 -11.22
N LEU A 106 -9.26 -9.64 -9.94
CA LEU A 106 -10.17 -8.85 -9.11
C LEU A 106 -10.26 -7.41 -9.63
N LEU A 107 -9.12 -6.77 -9.93
CA LEU A 107 -9.11 -5.42 -10.46
C LEU A 107 -9.85 -5.32 -11.80
N GLU A 108 -9.70 -6.32 -12.66
CA GLU A 108 -10.43 -6.41 -13.93
C GLU A 108 -11.94 -6.54 -13.72
N LEU A 109 -12.36 -7.43 -12.81
CA LEU A 109 -13.75 -7.59 -12.44
C LEU A 109 -14.33 -6.28 -11.91
N LEU A 110 -13.65 -5.63 -10.96
CA LEU A 110 -14.13 -4.39 -10.36
C LEU A 110 -14.14 -3.23 -11.36
N HIS A 111 -13.14 -3.14 -12.24
CA HIS A 111 -13.05 -2.09 -13.26
C HIS A 111 -14.25 -2.10 -14.23
N SER A 112 -14.87 -3.26 -14.46
CA SER A 112 -16.07 -3.36 -15.31
C SER A 112 -17.29 -2.60 -14.74
N SER A 113 -17.32 -2.40 -13.42
CA SER A 113 -18.48 -1.91 -12.69
C SER A 113 -18.20 -0.68 -11.85
N TYR A 114 -16.95 -0.40 -11.49
CA TYR A 114 -16.53 0.70 -10.62
C TYR A 114 -15.43 1.53 -11.28
N HIS A 115 -15.41 2.82 -10.96
CA HIS A 115 -14.19 3.60 -11.14
C HIS A 115 -13.20 3.17 -10.08
N LEU A 116 -11.96 2.85 -10.49
CA LEU A 116 -10.91 2.50 -9.56
C LEU A 116 -9.92 3.66 -9.46
N GLY A 117 -9.53 4.00 -8.25
CA GLY A 117 -8.44 4.92 -7.97
C GLY A 117 -7.38 4.25 -7.13
N VAL A 118 -6.12 4.68 -7.30
CA VAL A 118 -5.01 4.26 -6.46
C VAL A 118 -4.36 5.48 -5.82
N VAL A 119 -4.07 5.36 -4.52
CA VAL A 119 -3.31 6.31 -3.74
C VAL A 119 -1.89 5.76 -3.65
N TYR A 120 -0.92 6.52 -4.16
CA TYR A 120 0.47 6.10 -4.42
C TYR A 120 0.65 5.26 -5.70
N CYS A 121 1.43 5.78 -6.66
CA CYS A 121 1.53 5.23 -8.02
C CYS A 121 2.85 4.51 -8.26
N LEU A 122 2.78 3.30 -8.84
CA LEU A 122 3.95 2.53 -9.25
C LEU A 122 3.67 1.86 -10.60
N GLU A 123 3.97 2.57 -11.68
CA GLU A 123 3.63 2.20 -13.07
C GLU A 123 4.20 0.84 -13.51
N GLU A 124 5.31 0.41 -12.91
CA GLU A 124 6.09 -0.79 -13.31
C GLU A 124 5.35 -2.13 -13.11
N LEU A 125 4.21 -2.14 -12.43
CA LEU A 125 3.50 -3.37 -12.04
C LEU A 125 2.37 -3.77 -12.99
N GLY A 126 2.13 -2.98 -14.05
CA GLY A 126 1.21 -3.33 -15.14
C GLY A 126 -0.28 -3.28 -14.80
N VAL A 127 -0.67 -2.99 -13.55
CA VAL A 127 -2.07 -2.89 -13.12
C VAL A 127 -2.67 -1.49 -13.31
N MET A 128 -1.86 -0.50 -13.70
CA MET A 128 -2.31 0.89 -13.88
C MET A 128 -3.44 1.05 -14.90
N ARG A 129 -3.53 0.13 -15.88
CA ARG A 129 -4.61 0.10 -16.88
C ARG A 129 -6.03 0.02 -16.29
N TYR A 130 -6.17 -0.45 -15.05
CA TYR A 130 -7.47 -0.57 -14.38
C TYR A 130 -7.88 0.68 -13.61
N PHE A 131 -6.95 1.62 -13.37
CA PHE A 131 -7.20 2.79 -12.53
C PHE A 131 -7.48 4.02 -13.38
N SER A 132 -8.65 4.62 -13.18
CA SER A 132 -9.04 5.89 -13.81
C SER A 132 -8.58 7.11 -13.01
N VAL A 133 -8.18 6.92 -11.75
CA VAL A 133 -7.69 7.97 -10.85
C VAL A 133 -6.37 7.55 -10.23
N VAL A 134 -5.39 8.46 -10.23
CA VAL A 134 -4.10 8.24 -9.58
C VAL A 134 -3.81 9.42 -8.67
N ALA A 135 -3.93 9.21 -7.37
CA ALA A 135 -3.58 10.19 -6.34
C ALA A 135 -2.13 9.94 -5.90
N ASP A 136 -1.20 10.48 -6.68
CA ASP A 136 0.23 10.37 -6.43
C ASP A 136 0.70 11.47 -5.47
N SER A 137 1.11 11.06 -4.26
CA SER A 137 1.59 11.97 -3.23
C SER A 137 2.83 12.76 -3.66
N GLY A 138 3.65 12.19 -4.54
CA GLY A 138 4.82 12.83 -5.13
C GLY A 138 4.49 14.01 -6.02
N ARG A 139 3.40 13.89 -6.80
CA ARG A 139 2.96 14.93 -7.74
C ARG A 139 2.13 16.01 -7.07
N VAL A 140 1.35 15.64 -6.06
CA VAL A 140 0.44 16.55 -5.34
C VAL A 140 1.15 17.20 -4.14
N GLY A 141 2.25 16.63 -3.64
CA GLY A 141 2.97 17.12 -2.46
C GLY A 141 2.21 16.90 -1.15
N ILE A 142 1.23 15.98 -1.17
CA ILE A 142 0.35 15.67 -0.03
C ILE A 142 0.45 14.16 0.22
N THR A 143 0.75 13.76 1.45
CA THR A 143 0.85 12.35 1.86
C THR A 143 -0.27 11.99 2.82
N LYS A 144 -0.64 10.70 2.87
CA LYS A 144 -1.49 10.18 3.95
C LYS A 144 -0.81 10.44 5.31
N PRO A 145 -1.55 10.78 6.37
CA PRO A 145 -3.01 10.73 6.54
C PRO A 145 -3.75 12.02 6.12
N ASP A 146 -3.15 12.94 5.37
CA ASP A 146 -3.80 14.23 5.04
C ASP A 146 -5.09 14.01 4.21
N PRO A 147 -6.26 14.46 4.71
CA PRO A 147 -7.55 14.24 4.04
C PRO A 147 -7.62 14.84 2.63
N ARG A 148 -6.80 15.86 2.34
CA ARG A 148 -6.76 16.53 1.03
C ARG A 148 -6.36 15.57 -0.09
N LEU A 149 -5.60 14.51 0.20
CA LEU A 149 -5.23 13.50 -0.79
C LEU A 149 -6.45 12.71 -1.28
N PHE A 150 -7.34 12.32 -0.36
CA PHE A 150 -8.59 11.63 -0.69
C PHE A 150 -9.56 12.57 -1.41
N GLN A 151 -9.67 13.82 -0.96
CA GLN A 151 -10.48 14.84 -1.63
C GLN A 151 -10.02 15.08 -3.07
N HIS A 152 -8.71 15.12 -3.30
CA HIS A 152 -8.15 15.21 -4.64
C HIS A 152 -8.59 14.04 -5.52
N ALA A 153 -8.49 12.80 -5.01
CA ALA A 153 -8.94 11.60 -5.72
C ALA A 153 -10.46 11.63 -6.03
N LEU A 154 -11.27 12.14 -5.09
CA LEU A 154 -12.73 12.27 -5.24
C LEU A 154 -13.14 13.37 -6.23
N SER A 155 -12.31 14.41 -6.38
CA SER A 155 -12.61 15.55 -7.26
C SER A 155 -12.40 15.30 -8.76
N CYS A 156 -12.00 14.08 -9.15
CA CYS A 156 -11.66 13.77 -10.53
C CYS A 156 -12.92 13.90 -11.45
N PRO A 157 -12.85 14.68 -12.54
CA PRO A 157 -14.01 14.94 -13.41
C PRO A 157 -14.66 13.66 -13.93
N GLY A 158 -16.00 13.61 -13.88
CA GLY A 158 -16.78 12.44 -14.31
C GLY A 158 -17.15 11.46 -13.19
N LEU A 159 -16.61 11.65 -11.98
CA LEU A 159 -17.03 10.91 -10.79
C LEU A 159 -18.18 11.65 -10.09
N VAL A 160 -19.41 11.21 -10.29
CA VAL A 160 -20.54 11.61 -9.43
C VAL A 160 -20.48 10.71 -8.20
N SER A 161 -19.62 11.05 -7.23
CA SER A 161 -19.21 10.13 -6.17
C SER A 161 -20.26 9.96 -5.08
N ASN A 162 -21.18 9.02 -5.27
CA ASN A 162 -21.81 8.25 -4.19
C ASN A 162 -22.37 6.93 -4.74
N PRO A 163 -22.03 5.76 -4.19
CA PRO A 163 -21.11 5.49 -3.07
C PRO A 163 -19.61 5.50 -3.45
N ALA A 164 -18.75 5.83 -2.48
CA ALA A 164 -17.29 5.77 -2.58
C ALA A 164 -16.67 4.96 -1.44
N TRP A 165 -15.71 4.10 -1.79
CA TRP A 165 -14.99 3.23 -0.85
C TRP A 165 -13.50 3.58 -0.77
N MET A 166 -12.91 3.44 0.43
CA MET A 166 -11.47 3.38 0.62
C MET A 166 -11.07 1.98 1.12
N VAL A 167 -10.10 1.37 0.44
CA VAL A 167 -9.52 0.06 0.76
C VAL A 167 -8.06 0.26 1.13
N GLY A 168 -7.67 -0.14 2.33
CA GLY A 168 -6.31 0.07 2.83
C GLY A 168 -5.95 -0.87 3.98
N ASP A 169 -4.66 -1.00 4.28
CA ASP A 169 -4.15 -1.81 5.39
C ASP A 169 -3.88 -0.97 6.65
N ASN A 170 -3.66 0.33 6.49
CA ASN A 170 -3.30 1.19 7.60
C ASN A 170 -4.52 1.90 8.19
N PHE A 171 -4.92 1.49 9.40
CA PHE A 171 -6.08 2.08 10.07
C PHE A 171 -5.97 3.61 10.24
N GLU A 172 -4.78 4.10 10.59
CA GLU A 172 -4.54 5.51 10.92
C GLU A 172 -4.40 6.39 9.67
N SER A 173 -3.91 5.80 8.57
CA SER A 173 -3.52 6.51 7.35
C SER A 173 -4.51 6.37 6.21
N ASP A 174 -5.23 5.25 6.12
CA ASP A 174 -6.22 4.98 5.08
C ASP A 174 -7.64 5.08 5.62
N ILE A 175 -7.91 4.33 6.69
CA ILE A 175 -9.28 4.04 7.12
C ILE A 175 -9.88 5.22 7.87
N ARG A 176 -9.24 5.67 8.95
CA ARG A 176 -9.74 6.77 9.77
C ARG A 176 -9.97 8.07 8.96
N PRO A 177 -9.00 8.57 8.17
CA PRO A 177 -9.23 9.81 7.41
C PRO A 177 -10.30 9.65 6.33
N ALA A 178 -10.41 8.49 5.67
CA ALA A 178 -11.48 8.25 4.69
C ALA A 178 -12.86 8.17 5.35
N ALA A 179 -12.98 7.49 6.50
CA ALA A 179 -14.22 7.43 7.27
C ALA A 179 -14.66 8.83 7.74
N ALA A 180 -13.72 9.68 8.16
CA ALA A 180 -14.00 11.05 8.56
C ALA A 180 -14.54 11.93 7.41
N LEU A 181 -14.27 11.54 6.16
CA LEU A 181 -14.81 12.16 4.94
C LEU A 181 -16.15 11.53 4.50
N GLY A 182 -16.68 10.56 5.24
CA GLY A 182 -17.94 9.90 4.94
C GLY A 182 -17.84 8.74 3.95
N LEU A 183 -16.63 8.27 3.63
CA LEU A 183 -16.45 7.12 2.73
C LEU A 183 -16.72 5.82 3.49
N SER A 184 -17.26 4.83 2.77
CA SER A 184 -17.25 3.46 3.24
C SER A 184 -15.80 2.95 3.26
N THR A 185 -15.43 2.16 4.26
CA THR A 185 -14.04 1.74 4.46
C THR A 185 -13.92 0.22 4.58
N ALA A 186 -13.03 -0.34 3.77
CA ALA A 186 -12.66 -1.75 3.83
C ALA A 186 -11.23 -1.88 4.33
N TRP A 187 -11.08 -2.33 5.57
CA TRP A 187 -9.77 -2.44 6.22
C TRP A 187 -9.21 -3.84 6.07
N LEU A 188 -8.05 -3.93 5.44
CA LEU A 188 -7.32 -5.16 5.20
C LEU A 188 -6.28 -5.36 6.31
N ALA A 189 -6.62 -6.11 7.34
CA ALA A 189 -5.76 -6.27 8.50
C ALA A 189 -5.85 -7.67 9.12
N PRO A 190 -4.75 -8.18 9.71
CA PRO A 190 -4.76 -9.45 10.42
C PRO A 190 -5.84 -9.51 11.50
N GLU A 191 -6.38 -10.71 11.75
CA GLU A 191 -7.41 -10.91 12.79
C GLU A 191 -6.96 -10.49 14.19
N THR A 192 -5.65 -10.57 14.45
CA THR A 192 -5.03 -10.17 15.72
C THR A 192 -5.10 -8.66 15.95
N GLU A 193 -5.20 -7.86 14.89
CA GLU A 193 -5.41 -6.42 15.00
C GLU A 193 -6.90 -6.12 15.20
N LYS A 194 -7.21 -5.23 16.14
CA LYS A 194 -8.59 -4.83 16.43
C LYS A 194 -8.82 -3.40 15.99
N PRO A 195 -10.01 -3.08 15.44
CA PRO A 195 -10.36 -1.70 15.17
C PRO A 195 -10.28 -0.86 16.44
N ARG A 196 -9.75 0.36 16.30
CA ARG A 196 -9.54 1.27 17.44
C ARG A 196 -10.76 2.13 17.74
N GLU A 197 -11.73 2.16 16.81
CA GLU A 197 -12.90 3.04 16.87
C GLU A 197 -14.17 2.23 16.60
N ARG A 198 -15.27 2.57 17.29
CA ARG A 198 -16.54 1.87 17.13
C ARG A 198 -17.19 2.28 15.82
N GLY A 199 -17.59 1.31 15.00
CA GLY A 199 -18.23 1.55 13.70
C GLY A 199 -17.27 1.89 12.55
N ILE A 200 -15.96 1.86 12.81
CA ILE A 200 -14.90 2.07 11.82
C ILE A 200 -13.90 0.92 11.97
N PRO A 201 -13.54 0.19 10.90
CA PRO A 201 -13.97 0.37 9.51
C PRO A 201 -15.42 -0.05 9.27
N THR A 202 -15.97 0.25 8.09
CA THR A 202 -17.26 -0.28 7.63
C THR A 202 -17.22 -1.81 7.51
N VAL A 203 -16.13 -2.34 6.96
CA VAL A 203 -15.89 -3.78 6.86
C VAL A 203 -14.43 -4.11 7.11
N ARG A 204 -14.16 -5.35 7.53
CA ARG A 204 -12.82 -5.91 7.62
C ARG A 204 -12.64 -7.00 6.57
N LEU A 205 -11.51 -6.99 5.89
CA LEU A 205 -11.12 -7.97 4.90
C LEU A 205 -9.94 -8.80 5.44
N LYS A 206 -9.89 -10.09 5.10
CA LYS A 206 -8.72 -10.95 5.37
C LYS A 206 -7.78 -10.95 4.20
N THR A 207 -8.34 -10.99 2.99
CA THR A 207 -7.61 -10.90 1.73
C THR A 207 -8.28 -9.86 0.84
N LEU A 208 -7.53 -9.30 -0.11
CA LEU A 208 -8.11 -8.32 -1.02
C LEU A 208 -9.25 -8.94 -1.86
N SER A 209 -9.18 -10.25 -2.14
CA SER A 209 -10.20 -10.98 -2.91
C SER A 209 -11.57 -10.99 -2.23
N ASP A 210 -11.62 -10.83 -0.91
CA ASP A 210 -12.89 -10.77 -0.15
C ASP A 210 -13.71 -9.51 -0.51
N LEU A 211 -13.08 -8.49 -1.12
CA LEU A 211 -13.72 -7.23 -1.46
C LEU A 211 -14.88 -7.39 -2.47
N ALA A 212 -14.78 -8.34 -3.41
CA ALA A 212 -15.84 -8.55 -4.40
C ALA A 212 -17.18 -8.86 -3.73
N GLY A 213 -17.18 -9.76 -2.73
CA GLY A 213 -18.39 -10.13 -1.99
C GLY A 213 -18.98 -8.98 -1.16
N VAL A 214 -18.16 -8.00 -0.75
CA VAL A 214 -18.61 -6.80 -0.03
C VAL A 214 -19.23 -5.78 -0.98
N LEU A 215 -18.67 -5.61 -2.18
CA LEU A 215 -19.14 -4.61 -3.13
C LEU A 215 -20.35 -5.09 -3.96
N GLU A 216 -20.68 -6.37 -3.88
CA GLU A 216 -21.83 -6.98 -4.55
C GLU A 216 -23.08 -7.12 -3.67
N SER A 217 -22.93 -6.96 -2.34
CA SER A 217 -24.02 -7.03 -1.35
C SER A 217 -24.77 -5.70 -1.20
#